data_AF-A0A7X9B720-F1
#
_entry.id   AF-A0A7X9B720-F1
#
_cell.length_a   1.000
_cell.length_b   1.000
_cell.length_c   1.000
_cell.angle_alpha   90.00
_cell.angle_beta   90.00
_cell.angle_gamma   90.00
#
_symmetry.space_group_name_H-M   'P 1'
#
loop_
_entity.id
_entity.type
_entity.pdbx_description
1 polymer ?
#
loop_
_entity_poly.entity_id
_entity_poly.type
_entity_poly.pdbx_seq_one_letter_code
_entity_poly.pdbx_strand_id
1 'polypeptide(L)'
;LLKGISKRAKKIYLMLSYPADEVGNHLVDRDVLDIKGVNPWSDVLTEKEFRDYFGYVKHRFTGVDYIEYYKSIMESYTIEYEIIFSNNPLTILNYTKNVLACDIHTRFRTKSLLKKYGGIKIYGLDDVLNVPVDNCGYNQEYGLLGSNKSSEEKVKLFPRNGQPIVESIQRKIKEITGKKIEVMIFGDGAFKDPVGKIWELADPVVSPAYTKGLEGTPSEIKLKYLADNDFDHLSGEELKLAISDYIRSKEDSPIDNMASEGTTPRRLTDLIGSLSDLTSGSGDKGTPIIYIQGYFDSFIKK
;
A
#
# COMPACT_ATOMS: atom_id res chain seq x y z
N LEU A 1 -0.69 17.46 1.74
CA LEU A 1 -0.86 17.72 0.29
C LEU A 1 -1.97 18.73 0.00
N LEU A 2 -3.20 18.52 0.48
CA LEU A 2 -4.33 19.44 0.24
C LEU A 2 -3.99 20.92 0.49
N LYS A 3 -3.29 21.26 1.58
CA LYS A 3 -2.79 22.64 1.83
C LYS A 3 -2.09 23.26 0.61
N GLY A 4 -1.18 22.51 -0.04
CA GLY A 4 -0.46 22.99 -1.21
C GLY A 4 -1.35 23.17 -2.44
N ILE A 5 -2.37 22.32 -2.60
CA ILE A 5 -3.37 22.42 -3.67
C ILE A 5 -4.27 23.64 -3.44
N SER A 6 -4.79 23.81 -2.22
CA SER A 6 -5.67 24.92 -1.82
C SER A 6 -5.01 26.29 -1.98
N LYS A 7 -3.68 26.41 -1.83
CA LYS A 7 -2.95 27.68 -2.07
C LYS A 7 -3.09 28.24 -3.49
N ARG A 8 -3.42 27.40 -4.48
CA ARG A 8 -3.50 27.80 -5.90
C ARG A 8 -4.84 27.49 -6.57
N ALA A 9 -5.67 26.66 -5.94
CA ALA A 9 -7.01 26.37 -6.44
C ALA A 9 -7.93 27.59 -6.26
N LYS A 10 -8.82 27.82 -7.23
CA LYS A 10 -9.91 28.80 -7.11
C LYS A 10 -11.11 28.19 -6.39
N LYS A 11 -11.46 26.96 -6.78
CA LYS A 11 -12.53 26.15 -6.22
C LYS A 11 -12.12 24.68 -6.18
N ILE A 12 -12.50 23.95 -5.14
CA ILE A 12 -12.26 22.51 -5.00
C ILE A 12 -13.58 21.76 -4.84
N TYR A 13 -13.80 20.75 -5.69
CA TYR A 13 -14.81 19.72 -5.45
C TYR A 13 -14.10 18.53 -4.83
N LEU A 14 -14.30 18.32 -3.52
CA LEU A 14 -13.67 17.23 -2.78
C LEU A 14 -14.64 16.04 -2.73
N MET A 15 -14.34 15.00 -3.50
CA MET A 15 -15.11 13.76 -3.48
C MET A 15 -14.43 12.74 -2.56
N LEU A 16 -15.17 12.23 -1.58
CA LEU A 16 -14.71 11.22 -0.63
C LEU A 16 -15.46 9.90 -0.85
N SER A 17 -14.73 8.78 -0.76
CA SER A 17 -15.33 7.45 -0.70
C SER A 17 -15.97 7.21 0.67
N TYR A 18 -17.02 6.38 0.72
CA TYR A 18 -17.71 6.01 1.97
C TYR A 18 -18.29 4.59 1.85
N PRO A 19 -18.37 3.78 2.92
CA PRO A 19 -18.12 4.13 4.32
C PRO A 19 -16.66 4.33 4.69
N ALA A 20 -15.73 3.91 3.83
CA ALA A 20 -14.30 4.00 4.06
C ALA A 20 -13.55 4.46 2.81
N ASP A 21 -12.32 4.93 3.01
CA ASP A 21 -11.40 5.22 1.90
C ASP A 21 -10.80 3.94 1.29
N GLU A 22 -9.89 4.10 0.32
CA GLU A 22 -9.26 2.99 -0.42
C GLU A 22 -8.54 1.98 0.50
N VAL A 23 -7.95 2.45 1.60
CA VAL A 23 -7.20 1.62 2.54
C VAL A 23 -8.08 1.15 3.71
N GLY A 24 -9.37 1.47 3.71
CA GLY A 24 -10.31 0.99 4.73
C GLY A 24 -10.35 1.85 6.00
N ASN A 25 -9.90 3.10 5.93
CA ASN A 25 -10.14 4.08 6.99
C ASN A 25 -11.61 4.51 6.96
N HIS A 26 -12.37 4.11 7.98
CA HIS A 26 -13.81 4.31 8.01
C HIS A 26 -14.17 5.76 8.36
N LEU A 27 -14.93 6.41 7.48
CA LEU A 27 -15.64 7.66 7.77
C LEU A 27 -16.93 7.38 8.55
N VAL A 28 -17.58 6.24 8.30
CA VAL A 28 -18.82 5.82 8.97
C VAL A 28 -18.83 4.31 9.21
N ASP A 29 -19.54 3.91 10.26
CA ASP A 29 -19.78 2.50 10.55
C ASP A 29 -20.74 1.89 9.51
N ARG A 30 -20.47 0.67 9.09
CA ARG A 30 -21.29 -0.07 8.12
C ARG A 30 -22.67 -0.38 8.68
N ASP A 31 -22.77 -0.68 9.98
CA ASP A 31 -24.05 -0.98 10.60
C ASP A 31 -24.97 0.25 10.57
N VAL A 32 -24.40 1.45 10.65
CA VAL A 32 -25.16 2.70 10.55
C VAL A 32 -25.65 2.94 9.14
N LEU A 33 -24.88 2.56 8.09
CA LEU A 33 -25.37 2.61 6.71
C LEU A 33 -26.64 1.77 6.54
N ASP A 34 -26.61 0.54 7.06
CA ASP A 34 -27.73 -0.40 6.94
C ASP A 34 -28.96 0.11 7.69
N ILE A 35 -28.78 0.63 8.92
CA ILE A 35 -29.87 1.21 9.72
C ILE A 35 -30.50 2.43 9.03
N LYS A 36 -29.68 3.26 8.36
CA LYS A 36 -30.14 4.47 7.66
C LYS A 36 -30.63 4.20 6.24
N GLY A 37 -30.46 2.98 5.73
CA GLY A 37 -30.84 2.59 4.37
C GLY A 37 -30.03 3.28 3.27
N VAL A 38 -28.81 3.72 3.58
CA VAL A 38 -27.92 4.41 2.62
C VAL A 38 -27.07 3.38 1.89
N ASN A 39 -27.13 3.37 0.56
CA ASN A 39 -26.36 2.47 -0.28
C ASN A 39 -25.07 3.14 -0.80
N PRO A 40 -23.89 2.78 -0.27
CA PRO A 40 -22.62 3.41 -0.67
C PRO A 40 -22.21 3.11 -2.12
N TRP A 41 -22.87 2.16 -2.81
CA TRP A 41 -22.54 1.80 -4.19
C TRP A 41 -23.31 2.62 -5.22
N SER A 42 -24.48 3.15 -4.87
CA SER A 42 -25.35 3.90 -5.78
C SER A 42 -25.53 5.35 -5.36
N ASP A 43 -25.57 5.61 -4.07
CA ASP A 43 -26.00 6.89 -3.57
C ASP A 43 -24.85 7.90 -3.69
N VAL A 44 -25.24 9.16 -3.88
CA VAL A 44 -24.34 10.30 -3.90
C VAL A 44 -24.85 11.26 -2.86
N LEU A 45 -24.02 11.61 -1.88
CA LEU A 45 -24.41 12.49 -0.79
C LEU A 45 -23.66 13.81 -0.87
N THR A 46 -24.35 14.89 -0.57
CA THR A 46 -23.72 16.16 -0.19
C THR A 46 -23.21 16.09 1.26
N GLU A 47 -22.35 17.04 1.65
CA GLU A 47 -21.95 17.20 3.06
C GLU A 47 -23.14 17.26 4.00
N LYS A 48 -24.16 18.05 3.66
CA LYS A 48 -25.36 18.19 4.50
C LYS A 48 -26.07 16.85 4.69
N GLU A 49 -26.35 16.13 3.61
CA GLU A 49 -27.02 14.83 3.68
C GLU A 49 -26.18 13.83 4.47
N PHE A 50 -24.86 13.79 4.24
CA PHE A 50 -23.94 12.95 5.01
C PHE A 50 -24.02 13.26 6.51
N ARG A 51 -24.00 14.54 6.90
CA ARG A 51 -24.12 14.96 8.30
C ARG A 51 -25.51 14.68 8.88
N ASP A 52 -26.57 14.79 8.11
CA ASP A 52 -27.93 14.48 8.54
C ASP A 52 -28.10 12.97 8.81
N TYR A 53 -27.48 12.12 7.98
CA TYR A 53 -27.50 10.66 8.19
C TYR A 53 -26.61 10.20 9.34
N PHE A 54 -25.38 10.75 9.44
CA PHE A 54 -24.30 10.14 10.23
C PHE A 54 -23.72 11.05 11.32
N GLY A 55 -24.02 12.35 11.29
CA GLY A 55 -23.47 13.33 12.21
C GLY A 55 -21.96 13.57 12.04
N TYR A 56 -21.29 13.80 13.16
CA TYR A 56 -19.86 14.05 13.23
C TYR A 56 -19.13 12.81 13.73
N VAL A 57 -18.55 12.05 12.81
CA VAL A 57 -17.84 10.81 13.11
C VAL A 57 -16.36 11.09 13.23
N LYS A 58 -15.80 10.78 14.40
CA LYS A 58 -14.37 10.92 14.69
C LYS A 58 -13.69 9.58 14.49
N HIS A 59 -12.51 9.61 13.89
CA HIS A 59 -11.67 8.44 13.73
C HIS A 59 -11.28 7.83 15.08
N ARG A 60 -11.40 6.51 15.21
CA ARG A 60 -11.28 5.79 16.49
C ARG A 60 -9.94 6.02 17.19
N PHE A 61 -8.84 6.07 16.44
CA PHE A 61 -7.50 6.18 17.04
C PHE A 61 -7.03 7.62 17.22
N THR A 62 -7.39 8.53 16.30
CA THR A 62 -6.87 9.90 16.28
C THR A 62 -7.84 10.92 16.88
N GLY A 63 -9.13 10.57 17.00
CA GLY A 63 -10.19 11.47 17.44
C GLY A 63 -10.51 12.59 16.44
N VAL A 64 -9.97 12.51 15.23
CA VAL A 64 -10.14 13.53 14.18
C VAL A 64 -11.37 13.22 13.34
N ASP A 65 -12.22 14.22 13.09
CA ASP A 65 -13.19 14.19 12.01
C ASP A 65 -12.48 14.63 10.72
N TYR A 66 -12.25 13.69 9.80
CA TYR A 66 -11.48 13.97 8.59
C TYR A 66 -12.18 14.94 7.64
N ILE A 67 -13.51 14.96 7.64
CA ILE A 67 -14.29 15.88 6.81
C ILE A 67 -14.08 17.31 7.34
N GLU A 68 -14.21 17.53 8.65
CA GLU A 68 -13.91 18.83 9.26
C GLU A 68 -12.44 19.22 9.09
N TYR A 69 -11.52 18.25 9.18
CA TYR A 69 -10.10 18.51 8.97
C TYR A 69 -9.81 19.01 7.56
N TYR A 70 -10.31 18.34 6.52
CA TYR A 70 -10.13 18.80 5.14
C TYR A 70 -10.83 20.13 4.87
N LYS A 71 -12.03 20.31 5.42
CA LYS A 71 -12.77 21.56 5.36
C LYS A 71 -11.98 22.72 5.96
N SER A 72 -11.45 22.56 7.17
CA SER A 72 -10.65 23.59 7.84
C SER A 72 -9.42 24.00 7.03
N ILE A 73 -8.79 23.06 6.31
CA ILE A 73 -7.67 23.37 5.41
C ILE A 73 -8.16 24.27 4.27
N MET A 74 -9.25 23.90 3.60
CA MET A 74 -9.78 24.68 2.48
C MET A 74 -10.23 26.08 2.93
N GLU A 75 -10.93 26.17 4.06
CA GLU A 75 -11.36 27.44 4.66
C GLU A 75 -10.19 28.35 5.03
N SER A 76 -9.09 27.79 5.56
CA SER A 76 -7.89 28.56 5.93
C SER A 76 -7.22 29.28 4.74
N TYR A 77 -7.49 28.83 3.51
CA TYR A 77 -7.03 29.47 2.28
C TYR A 77 -8.14 30.24 1.55
N THR A 78 -9.31 30.39 2.17
CA THR A 78 -10.48 31.13 1.63
C THR A 78 -10.87 30.65 0.23
N ILE A 79 -10.73 29.35 -0.04
CA ILE A 79 -11.14 28.77 -1.32
C ILE A 79 -12.61 28.37 -1.28
N GLU A 80 -13.31 28.51 -2.40
CA GLU A 80 -14.64 27.91 -2.54
C GLU A 80 -14.50 26.39 -2.58
N TYR A 81 -15.41 25.66 -1.93
CA TYR A 81 -15.39 24.20 -1.99
C TYR A 81 -16.79 23.60 -1.87
N GLU A 82 -16.91 22.37 -2.37
CA GLU A 82 -18.07 21.49 -2.18
C GLU A 82 -17.56 20.08 -1.86
N ILE A 83 -18.13 19.46 -0.82
CA ILE A 83 -17.79 18.09 -0.42
C ILE A 83 -18.92 17.15 -0.89
N ILE A 84 -18.52 16.09 -1.59
CA ILE A 84 -19.40 15.10 -2.21
C ILE A 84 -18.94 13.71 -1.75
N PHE A 85 -19.87 12.80 -1.51
CA PHE A 85 -19.57 11.42 -1.15
C PHE A 85 -20.04 10.50 -2.26
N SER A 86 -19.13 9.70 -2.82
CA SER A 86 -19.44 8.70 -3.83
C SER A 86 -18.28 7.72 -4.00
N ASN A 87 -18.60 6.44 -4.16
CA ASN A 87 -17.61 5.41 -4.54
C ASN A 87 -17.45 5.26 -6.05
N ASN A 88 -18.27 5.95 -6.85
CA ASN A 88 -18.11 5.98 -8.29
C ASN A 88 -17.25 7.19 -8.70
N PRO A 89 -16.02 6.99 -9.21
CA PRO A 89 -15.17 8.10 -9.58
C PRO A 89 -15.79 8.99 -10.67
N LEU A 90 -16.70 8.48 -11.49
CA LEU A 90 -17.35 9.26 -12.54
C LEU A 90 -18.29 10.34 -12.01
N THR A 91 -18.76 10.23 -10.77
CA THR A 91 -19.66 11.22 -10.14
C THR A 91 -19.05 12.62 -10.15
N ILE A 92 -17.73 12.74 -9.99
CA ILE A 92 -17.04 14.04 -9.98
C ILE A 92 -17.17 14.81 -11.31
N LEU A 93 -17.41 14.10 -12.42
CA LEU A 93 -17.55 14.71 -13.75
C LEU A 93 -18.84 15.53 -13.90
N ASN A 94 -19.82 15.35 -13.02
CA ASN A 94 -21.01 16.20 -12.93
C ASN A 94 -20.68 17.61 -12.38
N TYR A 95 -19.53 17.75 -11.71
CA TYR A 95 -19.11 18.97 -11.03
C TYR A 95 -17.93 19.65 -11.73
N THR A 96 -16.97 18.88 -12.24
CA THR A 96 -15.79 19.40 -12.94
C THR A 96 -15.25 18.41 -13.96
N LYS A 97 -14.72 18.92 -15.07
CA LYS A 97 -13.98 18.14 -16.06
C LYS A 97 -12.46 18.11 -15.81
N ASN A 98 -11.98 18.83 -14.80
CA ASN A 98 -10.56 18.84 -14.42
C ASN A 98 -10.44 18.17 -13.06
N VAL A 99 -9.74 17.03 -13.00
CA VAL A 99 -9.72 16.16 -11.83
C VAL A 99 -8.28 15.79 -11.50
N LEU A 100 -7.94 15.87 -10.22
CA LEU A 100 -6.75 15.29 -9.63
C LEU A 100 -7.19 14.03 -8.86
N ALA A 101 -6.86 12.84 -9.40
CA ALA A 101 -7.12 11.56 -8.75
C ALA A 101 -6.12 11.34 -7.60
N CYS A 102 -6.62 11.16 -6.39
CA CYS A 102 -5.81 11.03 -5.18
C CYS A 102 -5.74 9.58 -4.66
N ASP A 103 -6.30 8.63 -5.40
CA ASP A 103 -6.20 7.21 -5.08
C ASP A 103 -4.73 6.75 -5.20
N ILE A 104 -4.35 5.76 -4.40
CA ILE A 104 -3.04 5.14 -4.41
C ILE A 104 -3.09 3.95 -5.38
N HIS A 105 -3.79 2.88 -5.03
CA HIS A 105 -3.70 1.59 -5.74
C HIS A 105 -4.55 1.54 -7.00
N THR A 106 -5.70 2.21 -7.00
CA THR A 106 -6.67 2.23 -8.10
C THR A 106 -6.46 3.38 -9.08
N ARG A 107 -5.46 4.24 -8.85
CA ARG A 107 -5.17 5.46 -9.60
C ARG A 107 -5.21 5.32 -11.12
N PHE A 108 -4.60 4.25 -11.66
CA PHE A 108 -4.56 4.03 -13.11
C PHE A 108 -5.95 3.77 -13.69
N ARG A 109 -6.76 2.97 -12.99
CA ARG A 109 -8.14 2.69 -13.37
C ARG A 109 -8.99 3.95 -13.26
N THR A 110 -8.88 4.70 -12.17
CA THR A 110 -9.61 5.96 -11.97
C THR A 110 -9.28 6.97 -13.06
N LYS A 111 -7.99 7.24 -13.32
CA LYS A 111 -7.56 8.15 -14.39
C LYS A 111 -8.06 7.70 -15.78
N SER A 112 -7.99 6.40 -16.07
CA SER A 112 -8.45 5.83 -17.34
C SER A 112 -9.96 6.05 -17.54
N LEU A 113 -10.77 5.76 -16.53
CA LEU A 113 -12.22 5.99 -16.58
C LEU A 113 -12.56 7.46 -16.76
N LEU A 114 -11.98 8.34 -15.94
CA LEU A 114 -12.26 9.77 -16.03
C LEU A 114 -11.93 10.34 -17.42
N LYS A 115 -10.80 9.93 -18.02
CA LYS A 115 -10.44 10.31 -19.39
C LYS A 115 -11.44 9.78 -20.41
N LYS A 116 -11.85 8.51 -20.28
CA LYS A 116 -12.81 7.86 -21.20
C LYS A 116 -14.18 8.54 -21.19
N TYR A 117 -14.65 9.00 -20.04
CA TYR A 117 -16.02 9.51 -19.86
C TYR A 117 -16.12 11.05 -19.87
N GLY A 118 -15.15 11.74 -20.48
CA GLY A 118 -15.27 13.18 -20.78
C GLY A 118 -14.51 14.14 -19.87
N GLY A 119 -13.60 13.61 -19.04
CA GLY A 119 -12.59 14.40 -18.35
C GLY A 119 -11.64 15.10 -19.32
N ILE A 120 -11.31 16.37 -19.05
CA ILE A 120 -10.41 17.21 -19.88
C ILE A 120 -8.98 17.17 -19.35
N LYS A 121 -8.76 17.59 -18.09
CA LYS A 121 -7.45 17.56 -17.45
C LYS A 121 -7.47 16.56 -16.31
N ILE A 122 -6.96 15.36 -16.57
CA ILE A 122 -6.97 14.25 -15.62
C ILE A 122 -5.53 13.92 -15.24
N TYR A 123 -5.17 14.27 -14.01
CA TYR A 123 -3.90 13.98 -13.37
C TYR A 123 -4.13 13.13 -12.13
N GLY A 124 -3.09 12.47 -11.64
CA GLY A 124 -3.05 11.86 -10.32
C GLY A 124 -1.96 12.48 -9.46
N LEU A 125 -1.91 12.11 -8.18
CA LEU A 125 -0.79 12.51 -7.31
C LEU A 125 0.56 11.99 -7.84
N ASP A 126 0.55 10.86 -8.55
CA ASP A 126 1.71 10.31 -9.26
C ASP A 126 2.20 11.18 -10.43
N ASP A 127 1.35 12.07 -10.95
CA ASP A 127 1.72 13.00 -12.02
C ASP A 127 2.30 14.32 -11.48
N VAL A 128 2.29 14.54 -10.15
CA VAL A 128 2.76 15.78 -9.52
C VAL A 128 4.16 15.58 -8.94
N LEU A 129 5.10 16.48 -9.26
CA LEU A 129 6.53 16.34 -8.93
C LEU A 129 7.14 15.02 -9.46
N ASN A 130 6.71 14.58 -10.64
CA ASN A 130 7.30 13.44 -11.36
C ASN A 130 8.49 13.81 -12.25
N VAL A 131 8.78 15.10 -12.38
CA VAL A 131 9.94 15.65 -13.06
C VAL A 131 10.58 16.73 -12.19
N PRO A 132 11.87 17.07 -12.38
CA PRO A 132 12.49 18.19 -11.68
C PRO A 132 11.69 19.48 -11.88
N VAL A 133 11.39 20.18 -10.80
CA VAL A 133 10.77 21.51 -10.82
C VAL A 133 11.58 22.40 -9.88
N ASP A 134 12.20 23.44 -10.43
CA ASP A 134 13.06 24.37 -9.71
C ASP A 134 14.09 23.63 -8.81
N ASN A 135 14.08 23.94 -7.50
CA ASN A 135 14.92 23.31 -6.48
C ASN A 135 14.15 22.30 -5.61
N CYS A 136 12.99 21.83 -6.05
CA CYS A 136 12.20 20.84 -5.33
C CYS A 136 12.71 19.41 -5.56
N GLY A 137 12.47 18.54 -4.59
CA GLY A 137 12.57 17.09 -4.82
C GLY A 137 11.52 16.64 -5.83
N TYR A 138 11.79 15.53 -6.50
CA TYR A 138 10.87 14.89 -7.44
C TYR A 138 11.01 13.37 -7.37
N ASN A 139 9.96 12.63 -7.70
CA ASN A 139 9.98 11.17 -7.82
C ASN A 139 9.33 10.76 -9.15
N GLN A 140 10.15 10.23 -10.07
CA GLN A 140 9.74 9.94 -11.44
C GLN A 140 8.63 8.88 -11.56
N GLU A 141 8.59 7.94 -10.62
CA GLU A 141 7.66 6.81 -10.67
C GLU A 141 6.37 7.09 -9.91
N TYR A 142 6.48 7.82 -8.80
CA TYR A 142 5.40 7.93 -7.81
C TYR A 142 4.95 9.36 -7.52
N GLY A 143 5.62 10.38 -8.08
CA GLY A 143 5.26 11.79 -7.86
C GLY A 143 5.14 12.11 -6.36
N LEU A 144 3.92 12.44 -5.92
CA LEU A 144 3.58 12.72 -4.51
C LEU A 144 3.07 11.50 -3.71
N LEU A 145 2.85 10.33 -4.32
CA LEU A 145 2.43 9.13 -3.61
C LEU A 145 3.52 8.64 -2.64
N GLY A 146 3.13 8.05 -1.52
CA GLY A 146 4.04 7.64 -0.45
C GLY A 146 4.78 8.79 0.24
N SER A 147 4.36 10.04 0.03
CA SER A 147 5.00 11.20 0.65
C SER A 147 4.51 11.40 2.08
N ASN A 148 5.44 11.63 2.99
CA ASN A 148 5.16 11.82 4.41
C ASN A 148 5.28 13.31 4.81
N LYS A 149 4.49 13.71 5.81
CA LYS A 149 4.57 15.07 6.37
C LYS A 149 5.92 15.22 7.08
N SER A 150 6.76 16.14 6.60
CA SER A 150 8.07 16.44 7.20
C SER A 150 8.02 17.67 8.11
N SER A 151 7.21 18.66 7.75
CA SER A 151 6.87 19.82 8.58
C SER A 151 5.49 20.33 8.15
N GLU A 152 5.00 21.43 8.73
CA GLU A 152 3.73 22.03 8.28
C GLU A 152 3.75 22.46 6.81
N GLU A 153 4.91 22.83 6.28
CA GLU A 153 5.06 23.40 4.94
C GLU A 153 5.82 22.49 3.96
N LYS A 154 6.32 21.33 4.42
CA LYS A 154 7.13 20.42 3.59
C LYS A 154 6.68 18.98 3.72
N VAL A 155 6.76 18.27 2.59
CA VAL A 155 6.62 16.81 2.53
C VAL A 155 7.95 16.18 2.15
N LYS A 156 8.21 15.00 2.69
CA LYS A 156 9.31 14.12 2.29
C LYS A 156 8.76 13.15 1.25
N LEU A 157 9.27 13.22 0.03
CA LEU A 157 8.84 12.33 -1.05
C LEU A 157 9.27 10.88 -0.80
N PHE A 158 8.55 9.95 -1.42
CA PHE A 158 8.90 8.54 -1.39
C PHE A 158 10.33 8.31 -1.92
N PRO A 159 11.08 7.34 -1.37
CA PRO A 159 12.45 7.07 -1.81
C PRO A 159 12.55 6.83 -3.31
N ARG A 160 13.66 7.29 -3.88
CA ARG A 160 14.00 7.12 -5.30
C ARG A 160 15.48 6.79 -5.43
N ASN A 161 15.85 6.18 -6.56
CA ASN A 161 17.25 5.80 -6.82
C ASN A 161 17.87 5.00 -5.65
N GLY A 162 17.09 4.06 -5.10
CA GLY A 162 17.51 3.24 -3.97
C GLY A 162 18.47 2.11 -4.36
N GLN A 163 18.53 1.75 -5.64
CA GLN A 163 19.31 0.60 -6.12
C GLN A 163 20.81 0.71 -5.80
N PRO A 164 21.50 1.84 -6.05
CA PRO A 164 22.91 1.99 -5.69
C PRO A 164 23.16 1.87 -4.18
N ILE A 165 22.17 2.20 -3.35
CA ILE A 165 22.27 2.14 -1.89
C ILE A 165 22.27 0.67 -1.44
N VAL A 166 21.27 -0.11 -1.85
CA VAL A 166 21.16 -1.53 -1.44
C VAL A 166 22.35 -2.35 -1.93
N GLU A 167 22.82 -2.11 -3.15
CA GLU A 167 24.00 -2.76 -3.73
C GLU A 167 25.28 -2.36 -2.99
N SER A 168 25.44 -1.07 -2.65
CA SER A 168 26.59 -0.62 -1.88
C SER A 168 26.61 -1.21 -0.47
N ILE A 169 25.46 -1.36 0.18
CA ILE A 169 25.38 -1.99 1.52
C ILE A 169 25.75 -3.47 1.42
N GLN A 170 25.17 -4.21 0.48
CA GLN A 170 25.50 -5.63 0.25
C GLN A 170 27.01 -5.80 0.00
N ARG A 171 27.60 -4.97 -0.88
CA ARG A 171 29.04 -5.01 -1.19
C ARG A 171 29.90 -4.76 0.05
N LYS A 172 29.64 -3.69 0.80
CA LYS A 172 30.42 -3.35 2.00
C LYS A 172 30.36 -4.44 3.06
N ILE A 173 29.19 -5.04 3.28
CA ILE A 173 29.04 -6.14 4.23
C ILE A 173 29.83 -7.36 3.77
N LYS A 174 29.80 -7.68 2.47
CA LYS A 174 30.61 -8.76 1.89
C LYS A 174 32.10 -8.51 2.03
N GLU A 175 32.57 -7.28 1.81
CA GLU A 175 33.99 -6.90 1.97
C GLU A 175 34.48 -7.04 3.42
N ILE A 176 33.67 -6.60 4.39
CA ILE A 176 34.04 -6.59 5.81
C ILE A 176 33.93 -7.99 6.43
N THR A 177 32.92 -8.78 6.03
CA THR A 177 32.56 -10.03 6.73
C THR A 177 32.79 -11.29 5.91
N GLY A 178 33.02 -11.17 4.60
CA GLY A 178 33.03 -12.29 3.66
C GLY A 178 31.65 -12.90 3.38
N LYS A 179 30.57 -12.42 4.01
CA LYS A 179 29.20 -12.95 3.85
C LYS A 179 28.42 -12.11 2.85
N LYS A 180 27.73 -12.79 1.92
CA LYS A 180 26.74 -12.15 1.05
C LYS A 180 25.40 -12.17 1.78
N ILE A 181 24.81 -11.00 1.99
CA ILE A 181 23.44 -10.84 2.48
C ILE A 181 22.59 -10.16 1.41
N GLU A 182 21.28 -10.34 1.47
CA GLU A 182 20.37 -9.54 0.67
C GLU A 182 19.89 -8.31 1.45
N VAL A 183 19.65 -7.21 0.73
CA VAL A 183 19.34 -5.90 1.32
C VAL A 183 18.15 -5.31 0.59
N MET A 184 17.21 -4.74 1.33
CA MET A 184 16.09 -3.99 0.77
C MET A 184 15.83 -2.70 1.55
N ILE A 185 15.33 -1.69 0.84
CA ILE A 185 14.63 -0.56 1.43
C ILE A 185 13.17 -0.98 1.52
N PHE A 186 12.55 -0.86 2.68
CA PHE A 186 11.13 -1.18 2.87
C PHE A 186 10.36 0.10 3.25
N GLY A 187 9.11 0.18 2.81
CA GLY A 187 8.09 1.11 3.29
C GLY A 187 7.03 0.35 4.07
N ASP A 188 5.80 0.86 4.02
CA ASP A 188 4.67 0.23 4.72
C ASP A 188 4.43 -1.20 4.19
N GLY A 189 4.03 -2.08 5.10
CA GLY A 189 3.73 -3.47 4.81
C GLY A 189 2.40 -3.67 4.08
N ALA A 190 1.98 -4.93 4.01
CA ALA A 190 0.68 -5.33 3.50
C ALA A 190 -0.05 -6.17 4.57
N PHE A 191 -0.76 -5.50 5.49
CA PHE A 191 -1.54 -6.18 6.52
C PHE A 191 -2.84 -5.42 6.84
N LYS A 192 -3.79 -6.12 7.47
CA LYS A 192 -5.02 -5.50 7.98
C LYS A 192 -4.95 -5.43 9.49
N ASP A 193 -5.05 -4.23 10.04
CA ASP A 193 -5.19 -4.06 11.49
C ASP A 193 -6.48 -4.75 11.97
N PRO A 194 -6.40 -5.69 12.92
CA PRO A 194 -7.57 -6.43 13.38
C PRO A 194 -8.58 -5.57 14.14
N VAL A 195 -8.18 -4.40 14.68
CA VAL A 195 -9.04 -3.57 15.55
C VAL A 195 -9.82 -2.52 14.75
N GLY A 196 -9.11 -1.70 13.99
CA GLY A 196 -9.62 -0.63 13.13
C GLY A 196 -10.04 -1.11 11.74
N LYS A 197 -9.66 -2.34 11.35
CA LYS A 197 -9.96 -2.92 10.03
C LYS A 197 -9.40 -2.09 8.86
N ILE A 198 -8.40 -1.26 9.15
CA ILE A 198 -7.63 -0.48 8.18
C ILE A 198 -6.57 -1.40 7.59
N TRP A 199 -6.41 -1.37 6.28
CA TRP A 199 -5.30 -2.00 5.62
C TRP A 199 -4.12 -1.04 5.58
N GLU A 200 -2.99 -1.47 6.13
CA GLU A 200 -1.71 -0.89 5.75
C GLU A 200 -1.36 -1.54 4.41
N LEU A 201 -1.61 -0.82 3.32
CA LEU A 201 -1.32 -1.25 1.94
C LEU A 201 -0.25 -0.34 1.39
N ALA A 202 1.01 -0.72 1.64
CA ALA A 202 2.22 -0.21 1.01
C ALA A 202 2.01 1.00 0.07
N ASP A 203 2.23 2.22 0.56
CA ASP A 203 2.02 3.43 -0.25
C ASP A 203 3.34 3.86 -0.92
N PRO A 204 3.56 3.66 -2.22
CA PRO A 204 2.74 2.91 -3.20
C PRO A 204 3.23 1.46 -3.44
N VAL A 205 4.38 1.07 -2.88
CA VAL A 205 4.98 -0.27 -2.98
C VAL A 205 5.70 -0.63 -1.69
N VAL A 206 5.79 -1.93 -1.38
CA VAL A 206 6.45 -2.40 -0.14
C VAL A 206 7.94 -2.09 -0.15
N SER A 207 8.58 -2.19 -1.32
CA SER A 207 10.01 -2.01 -1.47
C SER A 207 10.36 -1.23 -2.74
N PRO A 208 10.89 0.00 -2.62
CA PRO A 208 11.37 0.76 -3.79
C PRO A 208 12.71 0.29 -4.35
N ALA A 209 13.49 -0.50 -3.58
CA ALA A 209 14.77 -1.03 -4.04
C ALA A 209 15.20 -2.22 -3.20
N TYR A 210 15.76 -3.23 -3.85
CA TYR A 210 16.23 -4.46 -3.23
C TYR A 210 17.33 -5.11 -4.07
N THR A 211 18.16 -5.94 -3.44
CA THR A 211 19.17 -6.72 -4.13
C THR A 211 18.55 -7.92 -4.85
N LYS A 212 19.20 -8.35 -5.95
CA LYS A 212 18.69 -9.37 -6.87
C LYS A 212 18.25 -10.68 -6.22
N GLY A 213 18.86 -11.09 -5.09
CA GLY A 213 18.47 -12.34 -4.41
C GLY A 213 17.08 -12.30 -3.76
N LEU A 214 16.41 -11.14 -3.73
CA LEU A 214 15.03 -10.97 -3.27
C LEU A 214 14.01 -10.95 -4.42
N GLU A 215 14.44 -11.20 -5.66
CA GLU A 215 13.53 -11.39 -6.79
C GLU A 215 12.79 -12.73 -6.68
N GLY A 216 11.52 -12.74 -7.10
CA GLY A 216 10.70 -13.95 -7.15
C GLY A 216 9.86 -14.18 -5.89
N THR A 217 9.43 -15.42 -5.74
CA THR A 217 8.56 -15.89 -4.65
C THR A 217 9.25 -17.01 -3.88
N PRO A 218 8.93 -17.21 -2.59
CA PRO A 218 9.46 -18.36 -1.88
C PRO A 218 9.02 -19.67 -2.54
N SER A 219 9.87 -20.69 -2.46
CA SER A 219 9.53 -22.05 -2.86
C SER A 219 8.71 -22.70 -1.75
N GLU A 220 7.42 -22.38 -1.68
CA GLU A 220 6.51 -22.94 -0.68
C GLU A 220 5.99 -24.31 -1.12
N ILE A 221 6.57 -25.37 -0.57
CA ILE A 221 6.03 -26.72 -0.67
C ILE A 221 5.22 -26.98 0.60
N LYS A 222 4.00 -27.53 0.45
CA LYS A 222 3.16 -27.93 1.59
C LYS A 222 3.74 -29.19 2.25
N LEU A 223 4.80 -29.02 3.05
CA LEU A 223 5.51 -30.12 3.71
C LEU A 223 4.57 -31.02 4.51
N LYS A 224 3.62 -30.42 5.24
CA LYS A 224 2.61 -31.18 5.99
C LYS A 224 1.70 -32.00 5.07
N TYR A 225 1.28 -31.44 3.93
CA TYR A 225 0.46 -32.19 2.98
C TYR A 225 1.23 -33.40 2.40
N LEU A 226 2.49 -33.20 2.01
CA LEU A 226 3.35 -34.29 1.55
C LEU A 226 3.54 -35.35 2.63
N ALA A 227 3.81 -34.94 3.86
CA ALA A 227 3.97 -35.86 4.99
C ALA A 227 2.69 -36.64 5.30
N ASP A 228 1.53 -35.99 5.26
CA ASP A 228 0.25 -36.59 5.64
C ASP A 228 -0.42 -37.41 4.52
N ASN A 229 -0.03 -37.23 3.24
CA ASN A 229 -0.66 -37.90 2.09
C ASN A 229 0.30 -38.77 1.27
N ASP A 230 1.47 -38.24 0.92
CA ASP A 230 2.40 -38.94 0.01
C ASP A 230 3.40 -39.82 0.78
N PHE A 231 3.68 -39.46 2.04
CA PHE A 231 4.68 -40.11 2.90
C PHE A 231 4.12 -40.47 4.29
N ASP A 232 2.81 -40.69 4.39
CA ASP A 232 2.08 -41.02 5.63
C ASP A 232 2.62 -42.26 6.36
N HIS A 233 3.22 -43.17 5.61
CA HIS A 233 3.86 -44.41 6.05
C HIS A 233 5.31 -44.23 6.53
N LEU A 234 5.91 -43.05 6.34
CA LEU A 234 7.28 -42.76 6.75
C LEU A 234 7.33 -41.93 8.03
N SER A 235 8.38 -42.11 8.82
CA SER A 235 8.61 -41.31 10.03
C SER A 235 10.10 -41.08 10.31
N GLY A 236 10.42 -40.14 11.20
CA GLY A 236 11.80 -39.88 11.60
C GLY A 236 12.71 -39.46 10.44
N GLU A 237 13.89 -40.10 10.33
CA GLU A 237 14.87 -39.79 9.29
C GLU A 237 14.44 -40.23 7.88
N GLU A 238 13.66 -41.32 7.76
CA GLU A 238 13.16 -41.80 6.47
C GLU A 238 12.22 -40.78 5.82
N LEU A 239 11.33 -40.17 6.61
CA LEU A 239 10.45 -39.09 6.14
C LEU A 239 11.25 -37.85 5.71
N LYS A 240 12.28 -37.46 6.48
CA LYS A 240 13.13 -36.31 6.11
C LYS A 240 13.87 -36.54 4.80
N LEU A 241 14.39 -37.74 4.56
CA LEU A 241 15.07 -38.10 3.32
C LEU A 241 14.10 -38.06 2.14
N ALA A 242 12.93 -38.70 2.27
CA ALA A 242 11.91 -38.72 1.22
C ALA A 242 11.42 -37.31 0.84
N ILE A 243 11.16 -36.46 1.85
CA ILE A 243 10.82 -35.06 1.63
C ILE A 243 11.98 -34.31 0.95
N SER A 244 13.22 -34.52 1.38
CA SER A 244 14.38 -33.84 0.79
C SER A 244 14.59 -34.23 -0.67
N ASP A 245 14.39 -35.50 -1.02
CA ASP A 245 14.48 -36.01 -2.39
C ASP A 245 13.33 -35.47 -3.25
N TYR A 246 12.12 -35.39 -2.69
CA TYR A 246 10.98 -34.75 -3.35
C TYR A 246 11.28 -33.29 -3.68
N ILE A 247 11.78 -32.51 -2.71
CA ILE A 247 12.13 -31.09 -2.92
C ILE A 247 13.21 -30.95 -4.00
N ARG A 248 14.27 -31.78 -3.96
CA ARG A 248 15.35 -31.77 -4.96
C ARG A 248 14.84 -32.04 -6.37
N SER A 249 13.97 -33.04 -6.55
CA SER A 249 13.41 -33.38 -7.86
C SER A 249 12.45 -32.32 -8.41
N LYS A 250 11.87 -31.48 -7.54
CA LYS A 250 10.94 -30.40 -7.92
C LYS A 250 11.61 -29.05 -8.21
N GLU A 251 12.84 -28.79 -7.75
CA GLU A 251 13.58 -27.57 -8.15
C GLU A 251 13.76 -27.47 -9.68
N ASP A 252 13.73 -28.60 -10.40
CA ASP A 252 13.90 -28.67 -11.86
C ASP A 252 12.59 -28.60 -12.69
N SER A 253 11.41 -28.55 -12.06
CA SER A 253 10.11 -28.49 -12.78
C SER A 253 9.07 -27.62 -12.05
N PRO A 254 8.90 -26.34 -12.44
CA PRO A 254 8.01 -25.40 -11.76
C PRO A 254 6.53 -25.50 -12.17
N ILE A 255 6.12 -26.53 -12.91
CA ILE A 255 4.77 -26.58 -13.51
C ILE A 255 3.91 -27.66 -12.83
N ASP A 256 2.71 -27.21 -12.43
CA ASP A 256 1.52 -27.96 -12.02
C ASP A 256 1.72 -29.12 -11.05
N ASN A 257 1.30 -28.93 -9.80
CA ASN A 257 0.83 -30.04 -8.97
C ASN A 257 -0.30 -29.56 -8.05
N MET A 258 -1.27 -30.42 -7.77
CA MET A 258 -2.30 -30.22 -6.74
C MET A 258 -1.73 -29.74 -5.38
N ALA A 259 -0.45 -30.03 -5.10
CA ALA A 259 0.27 -29.54 -3.92
C ALA A 259 0.39 -28.01 -3.83
N SER A 260 0.29 -27.27 -4.94
CA SER A 260 0.29 -25.79 -4.98
C SER A 260 -1.11 -25.15 -5.05
N GLU A 261 -2.20 -25.93 -5.02
CA GLU A 261 -3.55 -25.35 -5.04
C GLU A 261 -3.83 -24.55 -3.76
N GLY A 262 -4.25 -23.28 -3.91
CA GLY A 262 -4.62 -22.40 -2.78
C GLY A 262 -3.47 -21.61 -2.16
N THR A 263 -2.23 -21.73 -2.64
CA THR A 263 -1.16 -20.78 -2.28
C THR A 263 -1.16 -19.63 -3.29
N THR A 264 -1.40 -18.40 -2.83
CA THR A 264 -1.13 -17.22 -3.65
C THR A 264 0.37 -16.96 -3.59
N PRO A 265 1.14 -17.07 -4.69
CA PRO A 265 2.57 -16.83 -4.66
C PRO A 265 2.82 -15.37 -4.28
N ARG A 266 3.42 -15.15 -3.11
CA ARG A 266 3.75 -13.82 -2.60
C ARG A 266 5.21 -13.51 -2.91
N ARG A 267 5.50 -12.28 -3.30
CA ARG A 267 6.89 -11.87 -3.55
C ARG A 267 7.67 -11.87 -2.25
N LEU A 268 8.95 -12.25 -2.32
CA LEU A 268 9.85 -12.23 -1.16
C LEU A 268 9.89 -10.83 -0.52
N THR A 269 9.98 -9.79 -1.35
CA THR A 269 9.98 -8.38 -0.91
C THR A 269 8.74 -7.99 -0.13
N ASP A 270 7.57 -8.50 -0.53
CA ASP A 270 6.31 -8.12 0.10
C ASP A 270 6.18 -8.77 1.48
N LEU A 271 6.60 -10.03 1.59
CA LEU A 271 6.63 -10.77 2.85
C LEU A 271 7.65 -10.19 3.84
N ILE A 272 8.90 -10.02 3.39
CA ILE A 272 10.01 -9.54 4.21
C ILE A 272 9.79 -8.07 4.59
N GLY A 273 9.32 -7.25 3.66
CA GLY A 273 8.99 -5.85 3.94
C GLY A 273 7.84 -5.71 4.93
N SER A 274 6.77 -6.49 4.79
CA SER A 274 5.67 -6.49 5.76
C SER A 274 6.12 -6.94 7.15
N LEU A 275 6.97 -7.97 7.24
CA LEU A 275 7.55 -8.38 8.51
C LEU A 275 8.43 -7.28 9.13
N SER A 276 9.20 -6.58 8.28
CA SER A 276 10.04 -5.46 8.72
C SER A 276 9.22 -4.31 9.26
N ASP A 277 8.14 -3.95 8.57
CA ASP A 277 7.21 -2.89 8.99
C ASP A 277 6.50 -3.22 10.32
N LEU A 278 5.98 -4.45 10.45
CA LEU A 278 5.40 -4.94 11.72
C LEU A 278 6.40 -4.88 12.88
N THR A 279 7.70 -5.05 12.60
CA THR A 279 8.76 -5.00 13.62
C THR A 279 9.14 -3.56 13.99
N SER A 280 9.21 -2.64 13.01
CA SER A 280 9.53 -1.23 13.28
C SER A 280 8.35 -0.48 13.90
N GLY A 281 7.13 -0.81 13.48
CA GLY A 281 5.92 -0.03 13.73
C GLY A 281 5.87 1.27 12.93
N SER A 282 4.72 1.94 12.98
CA SER A 282 4.41 3.16 12.20
C SER A 282 4.96 4.47 12.79
N GLY A 283 5.60 4.41 13.97
CA GLY A 283 6.17 5.59 14.62
C GLY A 283 7.54 5.94 14.05
N ASP A 284 7.84 7.25 13.95
CA ASP A 284 9.14 7.78 13.55
C ASP A 284 10.21 7.52 14.64
N LYS A 285 10.56 6.24 14.86
CA LYS A 285 11.61 5.80 15.77
C LYS A 285 13.02 5.98 15.16
N GLY A 286 13.15 6.85 14.16
CA GLY A 286 14.38 7.07 13.39
C GLY A 286 14.41 6.26 12.09
N THR A 287 15.58 5.71 11.72
CA THR A 287 15.77 4.85 10.54
C THR A 287 16.01 3.41 11.01
N PRO A 288 14.95 2.61 11.24
CA PRO A 288 15.09 1.26 11.75
C PRO A 288 15.83 0.37 10.73
N ILE A 289 16.78 -0.42 11.23
CA ILE A 289 17.45 -1.48 10.46
C ILE A 289 16.98 -2.80 11.04
N ILE A 290 16.29 -3.60 10.24
CA ILE A 290 15.81 -4.92 10.62
C ILE A 290 16.71 -5.97 9.97
N TYR A 291 17.29 -6.85 10.79
CA TYR A 291 18.05 -7.99 10.32
C TYR A 291 17.20 -9.25 10.46
N ILE A 292 16.96 -9.93 9.34
CA ILE A 292 16.13 -11.15 9.28
C ILE A 292 17.03 -12.30 8.86
N GLN A 293 16.97 -13.40 9.62
CA GLN A 293 17.72 -14.63 9.37
C GLN A 293 16.80 -15.84 9.54
N GLY A 294 16.98 -16.87 8.72
CA GLY A 294 16.24 -18.13 8.85
C GLY A 294 14.84 -18.13 8.25
N TYR A 295 14.39 -17.02 7.64
CA TYR A 295 12.98 -16.86 7.25
C TYR A 295 12.58 -17.69 6.02
N PHE A 296 13.49 -17.84 5.05
CA PHE A 296 13.30 -18.69 3.86
C PHE A 296 14.48 -19.64 3.65
N ASP A 297 15.09 -20.10 4.74
CA ASP A 297 16.14 -21.10 4.66
C ASP A 297 15.55 -22.37 4.03
N SER A 298 16.24 -22.89 3.02
CA SER A 298 15.82 -24.13 2.39
C SER A 298 16.06 -25.29 3.34
N PHE A 299 15.07 -26.19 3.44
CA PHE A 299 15.19 -27.42 4.23
C PHE A 299 16.35 -28.31 3.76
N ILE A 300 16.81 -28.14 2.51
CA ILE A 300 17.82 -28.97 1.86
C ILE A 300 19.16 -28.27 1.58
N LYS A 301 19.24 -26.94 1.67
CA LYS A 301 20.49 -26.18 1.47
C LYS A 301 20.95 -25.63 2.82
N LYS A 302 22.06 -26.19 3.35
CA LYS A 302 22.82 -25.64 4.48
C LYS A 302 24.02 -24.86 3.99
#